data_AF-A0A7S3VCS4-F1
#
_entry.id   AF-A0A7S3VCS4-F1
#
_cell.length_a   1.000
_cell.length_b   1.000
_cell.length_c   1.000
_cell.angle_alpha   90.00
_cell.angle_beta   90.00
_cell.angle_gamma   90.00
#
_symmetry.space_group_name_H-M   'P 1'
#
loop_
_entity.id
_entity.type
_entity.pdbx_description
1 polymer ?
#
loop_
_entity_poly.entity_id
_entity_poly.type
_entity_poly.pdbx_seq_one_letter_code
_entity_poly.pdbx_strand_id
1 'polypeptide(L)'
;MLFRGVLQSELAGQFGDIAALISSAIIFGALHAVTPLYAILAGVASLYFGELYLQYHNLAVPIICHGFYDVGALMAAHYTVTGLSEEERISLANWDPPDGGRSENF
;
A
#
# COMPACT_ATOMS: atom_id res chain seq x y z
N MET A 1 -1.12 10.92 3.49
CA MET A 1 -0.92 12.38 3.39
C MET A 1 0.54 12.79 3.52
N LEU A 2 1.31 12.29 4.50
CA LEU A 2 2.74 12.63 4.69
C LEU A 2 3.60 12.50 3.41
N PHE A 3 3.50 11.40 2.68
CA PHE A 3 4.28 11.20 1.44
C PHE A 3 3.90 12.15 0.31
N ARG A 4 2.64 12.60 0.24
CA ARG A 4 2.09 13.38 -0.88
C ARG A 4 2.08 14.88 -0.61
N GLY A 5 1.59 15.27 0.56
CA GLY A 5 1.49 16.67 0.96
C GLY A 5 2.81 17.25 1.49
N VAL A 6 3.69 16.42 2.06
CA VAL A 6 4.98 16.89 2.61
C VAL A 6 6.13 16.41 1.75
N LEU A 7 6.41 15.09 1.72
CA LEU A 7 7.62 14.57 1.07
C LEU A 7 7.69 14.90 -0.43
N GLN A 8 6.63 14.61 -1.20
CA GLN A 8 6.60 14.91 -2.64
C GLN A 8 6.59 16.42 -2.90
N SER A 9 5.92 17.24 -2.08
CA SER A 9 5.89 18.70 -2.25
C SER A 9 7.25 19.35 -1.99
N GLU A 10 7.94 18.93 -0.93
CA GLU A 10 9.28 19.42 -0.59
C GLU A 10 10.32 19.02 -1.65
N LEU A 11 10.26 17.78 -2.12
CA LEU A 11 11.13 17.30 -3.20
C LEU A 11 10.83 18.00 -4.53
N ALA A 12 9.57 18.29 -4.83
CA ALA A 12 9.18 18.99 -6.06
C ALA A 12 9.77 20.40 -6.10
N GLY A 13 9.77 21.10 -4.97
CA GLY A 13 10.36 22.44 -4.86
C GLY A 13 11.88 22.48 -5.10
N GLN A 14 12.59 21.36 -4.93
CA GLN A 14 14.06 21.29 -5.06
C GLN A 14 14.52 20.60 -6.36
N PHE A 15 13.79 19.59 -6.83
CA PHE A 15 14.24 18.70 -7.91
C PHE A 15 13.23 18.56 -9.06
N GLY A 16 12.06 19.19 -8.95
CA GLY A 16 10.98 19.12 -9.93
C GLY A 16 10.02 17.94 -9.71
N ASP A 17 8.83 18.06 -10.30
CA ASP A 17 7.67 17.18 -10.00
C ASP A 17 7.93 15.71 -10.32
N ILE A 18 8.56 15.42 -11.46
CA ILE A 18 8.82 14.04 -11.91
C ILE A 18 9.83 13.36 -10.98
N ALA A 19 10.91 14.07 -10.62
CA ALA A 19 11.92 13.54 -9.70
C ALA A 19 11.34 13.29 -8.31
N ALA A 20 10.50 14.20 -7.83
CA ALA A 20 9.79 14.06 -6.55
C ALA A 20 8.80 12.89 -6.54
N LEU A 21 8.05 12.70 -7.63
CA LEU A 21 7.12 11.59 -7.79
C LEU A 21 7.83 10.24 -7.73
N ILE A 22 8.88 10.06 -8.53
CA ILE A 22 9.62 8.81 -8.62
C ILE A 22 10.32 8.50 -7.29
N SER A 23 11.04 9.47 -6.72
CA SER A 23 11.76 9.28 -5.46
C SER A 23 10.81 8.99 -4.29
N SER A 24 9.70 9.72 -4.18
CA SER A 24 8.66 9.42 -3.18
C SER A 24 8.10 8.01 -3.34
N ALA A 25 7.92 7.53 -4.57
CA ALA A 25 7.41 6.18 -4.82
C ALA A 25 8.39 5.07 -4.51
N ILE A 26 9.68 5.28 -4.79
CA ILE A 26 10.73 4.34 -4.39
C ILE A 26 10.79 4.24 -2.87
N ILE A 27 10.82 5.38 -2.15
CA ILE A 27 10.85 5.39 -0.68
C ILE A 27 9.60 4.72 -0.11
N PHE A 28 8.42 5.01 -0.65
CA PHE A 28 7.18 4.41 -0.19
C PHE A 28 7.18 2.88 -0.39
N GLY A 29 7.53 2.40 -1.59
CA GLY A 29 7.62 0.97 -1.87
C GLY A 29 8.65 0.27 -0.98
N ALA A 30 9.82 0.87 -0.78
CA ALA A 30 10.86 0.33 0.10
C ALA A 30 10.40 0.19 1.56
N LEU A 31 9.63 1.15 2.07
CA LEU A 31 9.06 1.08 3.42
C LEU A 31 7.94 0.04 3.58
N HIS A 32 7.41 -0.48 2.47
CA HIS A 32 6.37 -1.51 2.45
C HIS A 32 6.92 -2.86 1.95
N ALA A 33 8.23 -3.12 2.13
CA ALA A 33 8.88 -4.34 1.66
C ALA A 33 8.68 -5.57 2.55
N VAL A 34 7.42 -5.88 2.91
CA VAL A 34 7.07 -7.13 3.61
C VAL A 34 7.31 -8.35 2.71
N THR A 35 7.00 -8.20 1.42
CA THR A 35 7.42 -9.12 0.35
C THR A 35 7.88 -8.30 -0.86
N PRO A 36 8.73 -8.85 -1.75
CA PRO A 36 9.15 -8.14 -2.96
C PRO A 36 7.97 -7.71 -3.83
N LEU A 37 6.95 -8.57 -3.94
CA LEU A 37 5.74 -8.25 -4.68
C LEU A 37 4.96 -7.10 -4.04
N TYR A 38 4.80 -7.12 -2.71
CA TYR A 38 4.11 -6.05 -2.00
C TYR A 38 4.83 -4.71 -2.13
N ALA A 39 6.17 -4.70 -2.09
CA ALA A 39 6.97 -3.50 -2.32
C ALA A 39 6.71 -2.88 -3.69
N ILE A 40 6.67 -3.70 -4.74
CA ILE A 40 6.41 -3.27 -6.12
C ILE A 40 4.99 -2.71 -6.24
N LEU A 41 3.99 -3.45 -5.72
CA LEU A 41 2.59 -3.01 -5.77
C LEU A 41 2.38 -1.70 -5.00
N ALA A 42 2.98 -1.56 -3.82
CA ALA A 42 2.96 -0.34 -3.04
C ALA A 42 3.63 0.83 -3.78
N GLY A 43 4.77 0.59 -4.44
CA GLY A 43 5.46 1.57 -5.28
C GLY A 43 4.60 2.04 -6.47
N VAL A 44 3.95 1.11 -7.17
CA VAL A 44 3.05 1.43 -8.30
C VAL A 44 1.82 2.22 -7.84
N ALA A 45 1.17 1.78 -6.76
CA ALA A 45 0.05 2.52 -6.18
C ALA A 45 0.49 3.94 -5.76
N SER A 46 1.69 4.05 -5.19
CA SER A 46 2.29 5.32 -4.84
C SER A 46 2.49 6.24 -6.06
N LEU A 47 3.02 5.73 -7.18
CA LEU A 47 3.12 6.50 -8.44
C LEU A 47 1.75 6.98 -8.92
N TYR A 48 0.76 6.09 -8.94
CA TYR A 48 -0.59 6.43 -9.39
C TYR A 48 -1.23 7.55 -8.56
N PHE A 49 -1.19 7.45 -7.23
CA PHE A 49 -1.74 8.51 -6.37
C PHE A 49 -0.92 9.81 -6.42
N GLY A 50 0.38 9.72 -6.66
CA GLY A 50 1.24 10.89 -6.85
C GLY A 50 0.94 11.63 -8.14
N GLU A 51 0.67 10.90 -9.22
CA GLU A 51 0.24 11.46 -10.51
C GLU A 51 -1.13 12.13 -10.38
N LEU A 52 -2.11 11.50 -9.72
CA LEU A 52 -3.40 12.13 -9.43
C LEU A 52 -3.22 13.44 -8.64
N TYR A 53 -2.30 13.49 -7.69
CA TYR A 53 -2.04 14.73 -6.97
C TYR A 53 -1.45 15.83 -7.88
N LEU A 54 -0.53 15.49 -8.79
CA LEU A 54 0.04 16.45 -9.73
C LEU A 54 -1.01 16.98 -10.72
N GLN A 55 -1.94 16.13 -11.17
CA GLN A 55 -2.97 16.53 -12.13
C GLN A 55 -4.05 17.43 -11.51
N TYR A 56 -4.47 17.13 -10.27
CA TYR A 56 -5.62 17.79 -9.66
C TYR A 56 -5.24 18.82 -8.58
N HIS A 57 -3.97 18.82 -8.13
CA HIS A 57 -3.46 19.64 -7.02
C HIS A 57 -4.35 19.63 -5.77
N ASN A 58 -5.06 18.53 -5.57
CA ASN A 58 -6.04 18.38 -4.50
C ASN A 58 -5.84 17.02 -3.85
N LEU A 59 -5.47 17.03 -2.58
CA LEU A 59 -5.23 15.80 -1.82
C LEU A 59 -6.49 14.96 -1.60
N ALA A 60 -7.69 15.56 -1.69
CA ALA A 60 -8.94 14.82 -1.56
C ALA A 60 -9.09 13.76 -2.68
N VAL A 61 -8.60 14.04 -3.88
CA VAL A 61 -8.68 13.10 -5.03
C VAL A 61 -7.94 11.79 -4.75
N PRO A 62 -6.63 11.77 -4.44
CA PRO A 62 -5.92 10.54 -4.11
C PRO A 62 -6.43 9.90 -2.81
N ILE A 63 -6.89 10.66 -1.81
CA ILE A 63 -7.49 10.09 -0.59
C ILE A 63 -8.74 9.27 -0.92
N ILE A 64 -9.68 9.85 -1.67
CA ILE A 64 -10.93 9.20 -2.02
C ILE A 64 -10.65 7.97 -2.90
N CYS A 65 -9.75 8.12 -3.87
CA CYS A 65 -9.35 7.02 -4.74
C CYS A 65 -8.74 5.84 -3.96
N HIS A 66 -7.84 6.12 -3.03
CA HIS A 66 -7.27 5.11 -2.13
C HIS A 66 -8.34 4.47 -1.25
N GLY A 67 -9.26 5.25 -0.68
CA GLY A 67 -10.36 4.73 0.13
C GLY A 67 -11.27 3.77 -0.65
N PHE A 68 -11.59 4.08 -1.91
CA PHE A 68 -12.35 3.16 -2.77
C PHE A 68 -11.59 1.86 -3.06
N TYR A 69 -10.28 1.95 -3.32
CA TYR A 69 -9.44 0.78 -3.51
C TYR A 69 -9.45 -0.13 -2.27
N ASP A 70 -9.29 0.45 -1.08
CA ASP A 70 -9.27 -0.29 0.18
C ASP A 70 -10.61 -0.97 0.48
N VAL A 71 -11.72 -0.26 0.25
CA VAL A 71 -13.06 -0.86 0.38
C VAL A 71 -13.22 -2.04 -0.59
N GLY A 72 -12.81 -1.88 -1.85
CA GLY A 72 -12.86 -2.96 -2.84
C GLY A 72 -12.01 -4.17 -2.43
N ALA A 73 -10.78 -3.92 -1.96
CA ALA A 73 -9.87 -4.96 -1.48
C ALA A 73 -10.42 -5.68 -0.25
N LEU A 74 -10.99 -4.96 0.72
CA LEU A 74 -11.62 -5.53 1.91
C LEU A 74 -12.86 -6.34 1.56
N MET A 75 -13.69 -5.87 0.64
CA MET A 75 -14.85 -6.63 0.16
C MET A 75 -14.43 -7.90 -0.57
N ALA A 76 -13.44 -7.84 -1.45
CA ALA A 76 -12.90 -9.00 -2.13
C ALA A 76 -12.32 -10.02 -1.13
N ALA A 77 -11.56 -9.55 -0.14
CA ALA A 77 -11.04 -10.39 0.94
C ALA A 77 -12.18 -11.01 1.76
N HIS A 78 -13.22 -10.24 2.10
CA HIS A 78 -14.39 -10.72 2.82
C HIS A 78 -15.14 -11.81 2.05
N TYR A 79 -15.41 -11.61 0.76
CA TYR A 79 -16.05 -12.62 -0.09
C TYR A 79 -15.19 -13.88 -0.22
N THR A 80 -13.87 -13.71 -0.33
CA THR A 80 -12.94 -14.84 -0.39
C THR A 80 -13.02 -15.68 0.88
N VAL A 81 -12.95 -15.04 2.06
CA VAL A 81 -12.95 -15.74 3.36
C VAL A 81 -14.30 -16.35 3.70
N THR A 82 -15.40 -15.69 3.37
CA THR A 82 -16.77 -16.19 3.64
C THR A 82 -17.18 -17.32 2.70
N GLY A 83 -16.55 -17.44 1.53
CA GLY A 83 -16.76 -18.54 0.60
C GLY A 83 -15.99 -19.82 0.94
N LEU A 84 -15.06 -19.77 1.91
CA LEU A 84 -14.29 -20.94 2.36
C LEU A 84 -15.16 -21.91 3.17
N SER A 85 -14.81 -23.20 3.11
CA SER A 85 -15.39 -24.22 3.98
C SER A 85 -15.09 -23.94 5.46
N GLU A 86 -15.87 -24.52 6.36
CA GLU A 86 -15.66 -24.36 7.81
C GLU A 86 -14.26 -24.82 8.25
N GLU A 87 -13.75 -25.90 7.66
CA GLU A 87 -12.41 -26.43 7.92
C GLU A 87 -11.30 -25.44 7.51
N GLU A 88 -11.41 -24.85 6.32
CA GLU A 88 -10.47 -23.82 5.83
C GLU A 88 -10.54 -22.54 6.68
N ARG A 89 -11.71 -22.15 7.16
CA ARG A 89 -11.86 -20.99 8.06
C ARG A 89 -11.24 -21.24 9.43
N ILE A 90 -11.41 -22.45 9.96
CA ILE A 90 -10.82 -22.87 11.24
C ILE A 90 -9.29 -22.99 11.11
N SER A 91 -8.77 -23.46 9.98
CA SER A 91 -7.32 -23.55 9.76
C SER A 91 -6.67 -22.17 9.62
N LEU A 92 -7.33 -21.19 9.01
CA LEU A 92 -6.87 -19.80 9.01
C LEU A 92 -6.91 -19.16 10.40
N ALA A 93 -7.97 -19.42 11.18
CA ALA A 93 -8.10 -18.89 12.55
C ALA A 93 -7.07 -19.49 13.51
N ASN A 94 -6.74 -20.77 13.32
CA ASN A 94 -5.74 -21.50 14.09
C ASN A 94 -4.42 -21.68 13.32
N TRP A 95 -4.12 -20.78 12.38
CA TRP A 95 -2.96 -20.93 11.51
C TRP A 95 -1.68 -21.00 12.33
N ASP A 96 -0.99 -22.14 12.23
CA ASP A 96 0.35 -22.36 12.78
C ASP A 96 1.34 -22.32 11.61
N PRO A 97 2.28 -21.35 11.59
CA PRO A 97 3.22 -21.21 10.48
C PRO A 97 4.06 -22.49 10.31
N PRO A 98 4.18 -23.03 9.08
CA PRO A 98 4.82 -24.32 8.81
C PRO A 98 6.33 -24.35 9.11
N ASP A 99 6.95 -23.20 9.40
CA ASP A 99 8.36 -22.99 9.70
C ASP A 99 8.65 -22.59 11.15
N GLY A 100 7.66 -22.66 12.06
CA GLY A 100 7.89 -22.44 13.49
C GLY A 100 8.32 -21.00 13.84
N GLY A 101 7.78 -20.00 13.13
CA GLY A 101 8.07 -18.57 13.29
C GLY A 101 7.66 -17.92 14.63
N ARG A 102 7.72 -18.64 15.75
CA ARG A 102 7.82 -18.05 17.09
C ARG A 102 9.28 -18.16 17.55
N SER A 103 9.85 -16.99 17.86
CA SER A 103 11.15 -16.70 18.48
C SER A 103 12.33 -16.46 17.53
N GLU A 104 12.49 -15.21 17.10
CA GLU A 104 13.77 -14.51 17.26
C GLU A 104 13.44 -13.20 17.99
N ASN A 105 14.08 -13.03 19.14
CA ASN A 105 13.75 -12.11 20.22
C ASN A 105 14.05 -10.64 19.85
N PHE A 106 13.19 -9.72 20.31
CA PHE A 106 13.61 -8.36 20.67
C PHE A 106 13.93 -8.30 22.16
#